data_AF-A0A7K3H4H0-F1
#
_entry.id   AF-A0A7K3H4H0-F1
#
_cell.length_a   1.000
_cell.length_b   1.000
_cell.length_c   1.000
_cell.angle_alpha   90.00
_cell.angle_beta   90.00
_cell.angle_gamma   90.00
#
_symmetry.space_group_name_H-M   'P 1'
#
loop_
_entity.id
_entity.type
_entity.pdbx_description
1 polymer ?
#
loop_
_entity_poly.entity_id
_entity_poly.type
_entity_poly.pdbx_seq_one_letter_code
_entity_poly.pdbx_strand_id
1 'polypeptide(L)'
;MFHTLRSRSAGLVAGAAASAVLVGGSLLGATSVQADSQNHPHKPYGVVKAGTLNERQYPSTDSSVVGQLHRHDKVGIKCKVRAQLIHGDPIWYHLRHKEAWVSGKYVHVHGYVKWCKDVDRHHHPLTNSRKARMAKG
;
A
#
# COMPACT_ATOMS: atom_id res chain seq x y z
N MET A 1 -24.64 -20.12 -15.58
CA MET A 1 -25.01 -21.48 -16.04
C MET A 1 -23.73 -22.21 -16.39
N PHE A 2 -23.44 -23.27 -15.63
CA PHE A 2 -22.57 -24.42 -15.93
C PHE A 2 -21.14 -24.18 -16.48
N HIS A 3 -20.15 -24.48 -15.62
CA HIS A 3 -18.76 -24.74 -16.03
C HIS A 3 -18.69 -25.97 -16.93
N THR A 4 -17.93 -25.89 -18.02
CA THR A 4 -17.49 -27.05 -18.82
C THR A 4 -15.98 -27.28 -18.65
N LEU A 5 -15.65 -28.56 -18.44
CA LEU A 5 -14.33 -29.11 -18.08
C LEU A 5 -13.28 -29.03 -19.20
N ARG A 6 -11.99 -28.96 -18.81
CA ARG A 6 -10.84 -29.61 -19.47
C ARG A 6 -9.61 -29.53 -18.53
N SER A 7 -9.26 -30.54 -17.73
CA SER A 7 -8.61 -31.83 -18.02
C SER A 7 -7.15 -31.75 -18.52
N ARG A 8 -6.29 -32.54 -17.84
CA ARG A 8 -4.94 -33.07 -18.17
C ARG A 8 -3.74 -32.13 -17.86
N SER A 9 -2.66 -32.55 -17.19
CA SER A 9 -1.99 -33.86 -17.24
C SER A 9 -1.25 -34.21 -15.94
N ALA A 10 -1.26 -35.51 -15.63
CA ALA A 10 -0.45 -36.16 -14.63
C ALA A 10 1.02 -36.26 -15.06
N GLY A 11 1.93 -36.22 -14.09
CA GLY A 11 3.33 -36.61 -14.23
C GLY A 11 3.80 -37.28 -12.95
N LEU A 12 3.73 -38.60 -12.92
CA LEU A 12 4.26 -39.48 -11.89
C LEU A 12 5.79 -39.37 -11.84
N VAL A 13 6.37 -39.22 -10.65
CA VAL A 13 7.75 -39.67 -10.38
C VAL A 13 7.70 -40.65 -9.22
N ALA A 14 8.13 -41.88 -9.54
CA ALA A 14 8.21 -43.02 -8.66
C ALA A 14 9.59 -43.10 -7.97
N GLY A 15 9.63 -43.78 -6.82
CA GLY A 15 10.85 -44.27 -6.15
C GLY A 15 11.08 -43.59 -4.80
N ALA A 16 11.23 -44.26 -3.66
CA ALA A 16 11.51 -45.66 -3.38
C ALA A 16 10.76 -46.11 -2.11
N ALA A 17 10.39 -47.39 -2.10
CA ALA A 17 9.77 -48.07 -0.97
C ALA A 17 10.80 -48.33 0.15
N ALA A 18 10.49 -47.90 1.36
CA ALA A 18 11.00 -48.51 2.58
C ALA A 18 9.77 -48.87 3.44
N SER A 19 9.40 -50.14 3.40
CA SER A 19 8.31 -50.69 4.18
C SER A 19 8.73 -50.78 5.65
N ALA A 20 8.06 -50.04 6.52
CA ALA A 20 8.07 -50.30 7.96
C ALA A 20 6.61 -50.28 8.44
N VAL A 21 6.05 -51.47 8.67
CA VAL A 21 4.74 -51.66 9.30
C VAL A 21 4.92 -51.45 10.79
N LEU A 22 4.26 -50.44 11.34
CA LEU A 22 3.96 -50.36 12.77
C LEU A 22 2.48 -50.05 12.96
N VAL A 23 1.91 -50.84 13.86
CA VAL A 23 0.52 -51.00 14.27
C VAL A 23 -0.07 -49.71 14.86
N GLY A 24 -1.30 -49.36 14.46
CA GLY A 24 -2.24 -48.60 15.29
C GLY A 24 -2.13 -47.07 15.26
N GLY A 25 -3.22 -46.40 14.91
CA GLY A 25 -3.42 -44.97 15.18
C GLY A 25 -4.07 -44.23 14.02
N SER A 26 -5.27 -43.71 14.25
CA SER A 26 -6.01 -42.85 13.32
C SER A 26 -5.11 -41.76 12.72
N LEU A 27 -4.92 -41.78 11.40
CA LEU A 27 -4.21 -40.72 10.70
C LEU A 27 -5.12 -39.48 10.67
N LEU A 28 -4.97 -38.64 11.69
CA LEU A 28 -5.36 -37.24 11.64
C LEU A 28 -4.62 -36.62 10.44
N GLY A 29 -5.34 -36.30 9.37
CA GLY A 29 -4.78 -35.58 8.24
C GLY A 29 -4.19 -34.27 8.73
N ALA A 30 -2.86 -34.15 8.64
CA ALA A 30 -2.16 -32.91 8.90
C ALA A 30 -2.60 -31.88 7.83
N THR A 31 -3.54 -31.01 8.17
CA THR A 31 -3.74 -29.78 7.40
C THR A 31 -2.49 -28.95 7.65
N SER A 32 -1.65 -28.78 6.62
CA SER A 32 -0.68 -27.70 6.64
C SER A 32 -1.48 -26.39 6.56
N VAL A 33 -1.90 -25.88 7.71
CA VAL A 33 -2.25 -24.47 7.88
C VAL A 33 -0.94 -23.73 7.63
N GLN A 34 -0.68 -23.40 6.36
CA GLN A 34 0.48 -22.63 5.99
C GLN A 34 0.38 -21.27 6.69
N ALA A 35 1.40 -21.03 7.49
CA ALA A 35 1.53 -19.94 8.42
C ALA A 35 1.14 -18.59 7.82
N ASP A 36 0.36 -17.84 8.60
CA ASP A 36 0.13 -16.41 8.47
C ASP A 36 1.49 -15.70 8.29
N SER A 37 1.81 -15.40 7.04
CA SER A 37 2.92 -14.51 6.69
C SER A 37 2.50 -13.13 7.12
N GLN A 38 2.69 -12.82 8.42
CA GLN A 38 2.61 -11.51 9.06
C GLN A 38 2.34 -10.40 8.04
N ASN A 39 1.06 -10.15 7.75
CA ASN A 39 0.54 -9.37 6.63
C ASN A 39 0.91 -7.87 6.73
N HIS A 40 2.19 -7.57 6.61
CA HIS A 40 2.74 -6.23 6.59
C HIS A 40 2.87 -5.79 5.14
N PRO A 41 2.32 -4.63 4.75
CA PRO A 41 2.48 -4.16 3.38
C PRO A 41 3.96 -4.02 3.03
N HIS A 42 4.32 -4.37 1.80
CA HIS A 42 5.67 -4.12 1.30
C HIS A 42 6.02 -2.64 1.42
N LYS A 43 7.25 -2.35 1.88
CA LYS A 43 7.72 -0.97 2.02
C LYS A 43 7.78 -0.23 0.66
N PRO A 44 7.63 1.10 0.64
CA PRO A 44 7.19 1.91 1.77
C PRO A 44 5.70 1.77 2.05
N TYR A 45 5.35 1.84 3.34
CA TYR A 45 3.98 1.89 3.82
C TYR A 45 3.84 2.88 4.99
N GLY A 46 2.62 3.26 5.29
CA GLY A 46 2.26 4.16 6.39
C GLY A 46 1.31 3.50 7.38
N VAL A 47 1.41 3.89 8.65
CA VAL A 47 0.49 3.53 9.73
C VAL A 47 -0.26 4.77 10.17
N VAL A 48 -1.59 4.73 10.20
CA VAL A 48 -2.42 5.87 10.59
C VAL A 48 -2.35 6.13 12.09
N LYS A 49 -2.09 7.38 12.48
CA LYS A 49 -2.00 7.84 13.89
C LYS A 49 -3.28 8.49 14.40
N ALA A 50 -4.09 9.07 13.49
CA ALA A 50 -5.35 9.74 13.81
C ALA A 50 -6.46 8.72 14.09
N GLY A 51 -7.53 9.13 14.79
CA GLY A 51 -8.72 8.29 14.98
C GLY A 51 -9.36 7.93 13.65
N THR A 52 -9.60 8.94 12.82
CA THR A 52 -10.08 8.81 11.43
C THR A 52 -9.24 9.72 10.54
N LEU A 53 -8.89 9.24 9.35
CA LEU A 53 -8.12 9.95 8.33
C LEU A 53 -8.83 9.83 6.98
N ASN A 54 -9.24 10.97 6.43
CA ASN A 54 -9.86 11.01 5.11
C ASN A 54 -8.84 10.69 4.01
N GLU A 55 -9.21 9.78 3.12
CA GLU A 55 -8.56 9.57 1.84
C GLU A 55 -9.19 10.53 0.83
N ARG A 56 -8.36 11.29 0.11
CA ARG A 56 -8.82 12.41 -0.71
C ARG A 56 -8.43 12.25 -2.16
N GLN A 57 -9.26 12.76 -3.07
CA GLN A 57 -8.99 12.67 -4.51
C GLN A 57 -7.72 13.44 -4.92
N TYR A 58 -7.44 14.56 -4.25
CA TYR A 58 -6.24 15.39 -4.46
C TYR A 58 -5.59 15.73 -3.11
N PRO A 59 -4.32 16.16 -3.06
CA PRO A 59 -3.62 16.48 -1.81
C PRO A 59 -4.04 17.87 -1.25
N SER A 60 -5.34 18.02 -0.99
CA SER A 60 -5.98 19.22 -0.41
C SER A 60 -7.25 18.82 0.36
N THR A 61 -7.55 19.53 1.45
CA THR A 61 -8.76 19.40 2.27
C THR A 61 -10.04 19.80 1.53
N ASP A 62 -9.91 20.58 0.46
CA ASP A 62 -11.04 21.05 -0.34
C ASP A 62 -11.44 20.01 -1.40
N SER A 63 -10.60 18.99 -1.61
CA SER A 63 -10.91 17.91 -2.53
C SER A 63 -11.82 16.86 -1.90
N SER A 64 -12.62 16.22 -2.76
CA SER A 64 -13.56 15.17 -2.40
C SER A 64 -12.92 14.07 -1.57
N VAL A 65 -13.63 13.62 -0.54
CA VAL A 65 -13.28 12.43 0.24
C VAL A 65 -13.72 11.21 -0.53
N VAL A 66 -12.78 10.30 -0.82
CA VAL A 66 -12.99 9.06 -1.60
C VAL A 66 -12.88 7.81 -0.73
N GLY A 67 -12.74 7.99 0.58
CA GLY A 67 -12.69 6.93 1.59
C GLY A 67 -12.12 7.43 2.91
N GLN A 68 -12.00 6.51 3.86
CA GLN A 68 -11.53 6.79 5.19
C GLN A 68 -10.67 5.63 5.69
N LEU A 69 -9.63 5.99 6.42
CA LEU A 69 -8.80 5.07 7.18
C LEU A 69 -8.98 5.35 8.67
N HIS A 70 -8.76 4.35 9.49
CA HIS A 70 -8.84 4.41 10.93
C HIS A 70 -7.46 4.26 11.55
N ARG A 71 -7.37 4.57 12.83
CA ARG A 71 -6.14 4.39 13.60
C ARG A 71 -5.58 2.99 13.43
N HIS A 72 -4.26 2.90 13.24
CA HIS A 72 -3.52 1.66 13.02
C HIS A 72 -3.68 0.99 11.66
N ASP A 73 -4.54 1.50 10.78
CA ASP A 73 -4.58 1.03 9.39
C ASP A 73 -3.21 1.17 8.72
N LYS A 74 -2.82 0.11 8.00
CA LYS A 74 -1.57 0.05 7.25
C LYS A 74 -1.88 0.26 5.77
N VAL A 75 -1.26 1.26 5.16
CA VAL A 75 -1.47 1.59 3.74
C VAL A 75 -0.16 1.63 2.97
N GLY A 76 -0.13 0.97 1.81
CA GLY A 76 1.01 1.06 0.90
C GLY A 76 1.14 2.46 0.32
N ILE A 77 2.36 3.00 0.29
CA ILE A 77 2.65 4.34 -0.24
C ILE A 77 3.36 4.21 -1.58
N LYS A 78 2.95 5.00 -2.58
CA LYS A 78 3.56 5.05 -3.92
C LYS A 78 4.62 6.14 -4.04
N CYS A 79 4.29 7.35 -3.59
CA CYS A 79 5.18 8.50 -3.59
C CYS A 79 4.63 9.63 -2.70
N LYS A 80 5.39 10.71 -2.54
CA LYS A 80 5.02 11.91 -1.77
C LYS A 80 5.11 13.19 -2.59
N VAL A 81 4.37 14.21 -2.16
CA VAL A 81 4.35 15.58 -2.71
C VAL A 81 4.34 16.62 -1.59
N ARG A 82 4.70 17.86 -1.91
CA ARG A 82 4.39 19.03 -1.09
C ARG A 82 3.11 19.66 -1.61
N ALA A 83 2.13 19.86 -0.74
CA ALA A 83 0.86 20.47 -1.09
C ALA A 83 0.34 21.29 0.10
N GLN A 84 -0.98 21.34 0.29
CA GLN A 84 -1.60 22.13 1.36
C GLN A 84 -1.01 21.77 2.74
N LEU A 85 -0.69 22.79 3.52
CA LEU A 85 -0.14 22.61 4.87
C LEU A 85 -1.23 22.14 5.83
N ILE A 86 -0.95 21.06 6.55
CA ILE A 86 -1.79 20.56 7.64
C ILE A 86 -0.98 20.60 8.92
N HIS A 87 -1.29 21.55 9.82
CA HIS A 87 -0.56 21.77 11.08
C HIS A 87 0.97 21.80 10.90
N GLY A 88 1.43 22.60 9.93
CA GLY A 88 2.85 22.80 9.61
C GLY A 88 3.50 21.70 8.76
N ASP A 89 2.79 20.61 8.45
CA ASP A 89 3.31 19.54 7.59
C ASP A 89 2.75 19.68 6.16
N PRO A 90 3.61 19.95 5.16
CA PRO A 90 3.19 20.08 3.76
C PRO A 90 3.14 18.74 3.02
N ILE A 91 3.52 17.62 3.66
CA ILE A 91 3.68 16.34 2.97
C ILE A 91 2.32 15.65 2.81
N TRP A 92 2.08 15.15 1.60
CA TRP A 92 0.97 14.27 1.27
C TRP A 92 1.48 13.01 0.58
N TYR A 93 0.86 11.87 0.87
CA TYR A 93 1.21 10.56 0.31
C TYR A 93 0.14 10.09 -0.66
N HIS A 94 0.57 9.67 -1.85
CA HIS A 94 -0.27 8.96 -2.81
C HIS A 94 -0.27 7.47 -2.48
N LEU A 95 -1.45 6.89 -2.35
CA LEU A 95 -1.60 5.48 -1.98
C LEU A 95 -1.27 4.56 -3.16
N ARG A 96 -0.71 3.39 -2.86
CA ARG A 96 -0.23 2.45 -3.89
C ARG A 96 -1.36 1.74 -4.64
N HIS A 97 -2.42 1.38 -3.93
CA HIS A 97 -3.51 0.54 -4.45
C HIS A 97 -4.82 1.30 -4.66
N LYS A 98 -4.79 2.63 -4.48
CA LYS A 98 -5.94 3.51 -4.62
C LYS A 98 -5.46 4.86 -5.13
N GLU A 99 -6.19 5.44 -6.07
CA GLU A 99 -5.97 6.80 -6.55
C GLU A 99 -6.48 7.81 -5.53
N ALA A 100 -5.80 7.87 -4.38
CA ALA A 100 -6.16 8.71 -3.26
C ALA A 100 -4.91 9.22 -2.52
N TRP A 101 -5.11 10.31 -1.80
CA TRP A 101 -4.10 11.03 -1.05
C TRP A 101 -4.45 11.08 0.42
N VAL A 102 -3.42 10.98 1.26
CA VAL A 102 -3.54 11.16 2.72
C VAL A 102 -2.49 12.16 3.20
N SER A 103 -2.84 12.97 4.19
CA SER A 103 -1.91 13.92 4.79
C SER A 103 -0.82 13.18 5.58
N GLY A 104 0.44 13.51 5.31
CA GLY A 104 1.60 12.96 6.01
C GLY A 104 1.62 13.29 7.50
N LYS A 105 0.98 14.39 7.91
CA LYS A 105 0.82 14.78 9.31
C LYS A 105 0.34 13.62 10.20
N TYR A 106 -0.59 12.83 9.67
CA TYR A 106 -1.31 11.79 10.40
C TYR A 106 -0.84 10.37 10.11
N VAL A 107 0.27 10.21 9.39
CA VAL A 107 0.81 8.90 9.01
C VAL A 107 2.23 8.73 9.56
N HIS A 108 2.54 7.57 10.13
CA HIS A 108 3.90 7.17 10.46
C HIS A 108 4.45 6.27 9.35
N VAL A 109 5.56 6.64 8.72
CA VAL A 109 6.06 5.97 7.51
C VAL A 109 7.18 4.99 7.83
N HIS A 110 7.10 3.81 7.22
CA HIS A 110 8.14 2.79 7.25
C HIS A 110 8.78 2.63 5.86
N GLY A 111 10.05 3.03 5.76
CA GLY A 111 10.83 2.96 4.52
C GLY A 111 10.91 4.30 3.77
N TYR A 112 11.77 4.34 2.76
CA TYR A 112 11.96 5.53 1.94
C TYR A 112 10.80 5.75 0.97
N VAL A 113 10.21 6.95 1.01
CA VAL A 113 9.19 7.38 0.05
C VAL A 113 9.79 8.38 -0.93
N LYS A 114 9.85 7.98 -2.20
CA LYS A 114 10.27 8.84 -3.32
C LYS A 114 9.27 9.97 -3.59
N TRP A 115 9.74 11.06 -4.17
CA TRP A 115 8.87 12.10 -4.72
C TRP A 115 8.08 11.58 -5.94
N CYS A 116 6.89 12.10 -6.17
CA CYS A 116 6.12 11.81 -7.38
C CYS A 116 6.76 12.53 -8.59
N LYS A 117 7.10 11.78 -9.65
CA LYS A 117 7.88 12.27 -10.81
C LYS A 117 7.24 13.47 -11.54
N ASP A 118 5.91 13.59 -11.48
CA ASP A 118 5.18 14.68 -12.14
C ASP A 118 5.09 15.96 -11.28
N VAL A 119 5.33 15.85 -9.97
CA VAL A 119 5.41 17.01 -9.06
C VAL A 119 6.84 17.51 -8.90
N ASP A 120 7.84 16.71 -9.28
CA ASP A 120 9.25 17.04 -9.07
C ASP A 120 9.88 17.87 -10.21
N ARG A 121 9.25 17.99 -11.39
CA ARG A 121 9.84 18.74 -12.51
C ARG A 121 9.81 20.26 -12.35
N HIS A 122 9.10 20.80 -11.37
CA HIS A 122 9.00 22.24 -11.14
C HIS A 122 9.01 22.64 -9.66
N HIS A 123 9.83 22.00 -8.82
CA HIS A 123 10.16 22.55 -7.49
C HIS A 123 11.01 23.84 -7.54
N HIS A 124 10.97 24.60 -8.64
CA HIS A 124 11.07 26.05 -8.51
C HIS A 124 9.83 26.50 -7.75
N PRO A 125 9.96 27.10 -6.56
CA PRO A 125 8.86 27.85 -5.99
C PRO A 125 8.38 28.79 -7.08
N LEU A 126 7.13 28.66 -7.54
CA LEU A 126 6.57 29.63 -8.50
C LEU A 126 6.71 31.04 -7.94
N THR A 127 6.83 31.19 -6.62
CA THR A 127 7.14 32.43 -5.91
C THR A 127 8.48 33.09 -6.25
N ASN A 128 9.46 32.41 -6.85
CA ASN A 128 10.76 32.98 -7.22
C ASN A 128 11.04 33.02 -8.73
N SER A 129 10.11 32.58 -9.58
CA SER A 129 10.30 32.69 -11.03
C SER A 129 10.31 34.16 -11.45
N ARG A 130 11.17 34.53 -12.41
CA ARG A 130 11.19 35.89 -12.98
C ARG A 130 9.78 36.29 -13.45
N LYS A 131 9.03 35.35 -14.02
CA LYS A 131 7.62 35.51 -14.45
C LYS A 131 6.67 35.85 -13.29
N ALA A 132 6.82 35.24 -12.12
CA ALA A 132 6.00 35.55 -10.95
C ALA A 132 6.42 36.82 -10.22
N ARG A 133 7.70 37.21 -10.28
CA ARG A 133 8.17 38.50 -9.78
C ARG A 133 7.64 39.66 -10.62
N MET A 134 7.59 39.48 -11.95
CA MET A 134 7.03 40.46 -12.90
C MET A 134 5.49 40.56 -12.85
N ALA A 135 4.80 39.60 -12.24
CA ALA A 135 3.34 39.62 -12.10
C ALA A 135 2.86 40.24 -10.77
N LYS A 136 3.78 40.54 -9.84
CA LYS A 136 3.50 41.22 -8.56
C LYS A 136 4.00 42.67 -8.52
N GLY A 137 4.41 43.23 -9.66
CA GLY A 137 4.84 44.61 -9.83
C GLY A 137 4.25 45.16 -11.12
#